data_AF-A0A4Z2BAB3-F1
#
_entry.id   AF-A0A4Z2BAB3-F1
#
_cell.length_a   1.000
_cell.length_b   1.000
_cell.length_c   1.000
_cell.angle_alpha   90.00
_cell.angle_beta   90.00
_cell.angle_gamma   90.00
#
_symmetry.space_group_name_H-M   'P 1'
#
loop_
_entity.id
_entity.type
_entity.pdbx_description
1 polymer ?
#
loop_
_entity_poly.entity_id
_entity_poly.type
_entity_poly.pdbx_seq_one_letter_code
_entity_poly.pdbx_strand_id
1 'polypeptide(L)'
;MITSAAGIISLLDEEEPQLKEFALHKLNSIVNDFWAEISGSVDKIEVLYEDETFRSRAFAALVASKVFYHLGAFEESLNYALGAGELFNVTDESEYVETIIAKCIDHYTKLRVENAELPEDQGEEKR
;
A
#
# COMPACT_ATOMS: atom_id res chain seq x y z
N MET A 1 0.21 -5.64 27.34
CA MET A 1 -0.77 -5.10 26.37
C MET A 1 -0.18 -3.83 25.79
N ILE A 2 0.06 -3.77 24.49
CA ILE A 2 0.34 -2.50 23.83
C ILE A 2 -1.04 -1.83 23.71
N THR A 3 -1.25 -0.72 24.38
CA THR A 3 -2.56 -0.05 24.44
C THR A 3 -2.73 1.02 23.37
N SER A 4 -1.69 1.31 22.57
CA SER A 4 -1.69 2.34 21.53
C SER A 4 -0.51 2.16 20.57
N ALA A 5 -0.74 2.46 19.29
CA ALA A 5 0.26 2.52 18.23
C ALA A 5 1.03 3.85 18.20
N ALA A 6 0.58 4.89 18.91
CA ALA A 6 1.15 6.24 18.90
C ALA A 6 2.67 6.26 19.16
N GLY A 7 3.17 5.44 20.10
CA GLY A 7 4.60 5.37 20.36
C GLY A 7 5.43 4.85 19.19
N ILE A 8 4.85 3.98 18.35
CA ILE A 8 5.50 3.47 17.13
C ILE A 8 5.33 4.50 16.00
N ILE A 9 4.18 5.17 15.91
CA ILE A 9 3.93 6.23 14.93
C ILE A 9 4.90 7.39 15.15
N SER A 10 5.21 7.76 16.40
CA SER A 10 6.23 8.78 16.71
C SER A 10 7.61 8.41 16.18
N LEU A 11 7.96 7.12 16.10
CA LEU A 11 9.25 6.70 15.54
C LEU A 11 9.36 6.95 14.03
N LEU A 12 8.24 7.16 13.32
CA LEU A 12 8.27 7.55 11.90
C LEU A 12 8.76 9.00 11.71
N ASP A 13 8.68 9.84 12.74
CA ASP A 13 9.12 11.24 12.71
C ASP A 13 10.63 11.40 12.96
N GLU A 14 11.30 10.35 13.44
CA GLU A 14 12.73 10.38 13.72
C GLU A 14 13.57 10.51 12.45
N GLU A 15 14.72 11.20 12.51
CA GLU A 15 15.57 11.40 11.32
C GLU A 15 16.26 10.12 10.85
N GLU A 16 16.50 9.16 11.76
CA GLU A 16 17.23 7.94 11.45
C GLU A 16 16.40 6.94 10.61
N PRO A 17 16.85 6.56 9.39
CA PRO A 17 16.12 5.63 8.52
C PRO A 17 15.88 4.25 9.15
N GLN A 18 16.80 3.81 10.03
CA GLN A 18 16.69 2.53 10.72
C GLN A 18 15.53 2.50 11.72
N LEU A 19 15.25 3.63 12.39
CA LEU A 19 14.12 3.76 13.30
C LEU A 19 12.80 3.72 12.53
N LYS A 20 12.74 4.39 11.38
CA LYS A 20 11.58 4.35 10.48
C LYS A 20 11.30 2.95 9.98
N GLU A 21 12.34 2.22 9.55
CA GLU A 21 12.20 0.83 9.11
C GLU A 21 11.72 -0.08 10.25
N PHE A 22 12.28 0.05 11.45
CA PHE A 22 11.82 -0.68 12.63
C PHE A 22 10.36 -0.37 12.97
N ALA A 23 9.96 0.91 12.89
CA ALA A 23 8.61 1.35 13.12
C ALA A 23 7.64 0.73 12.12
N LEU A 24 7.98 0.76 10.83
CA LEU A 24 7.19 0.13 9.75
C LEU A 24 6.99 -1.37 10.00
N HIS A 25 8.07 -2.12 10.31
CA HIS A 25 7.96 -3.53 10.66
C HIS A 25 7.02 -3.79 11.83
N LYS A 26 7.09 -2.94 12.86
CA LYS A 26 6.22 -3.05 14.03
C LYS A 26 4.77 -2.73 13.68
N LEU A 27 4.52 -1.69 12.87
CA LEU A 27 3.20 -1.30 12.38
C LEU A 27 2.55 -2.42 11.59
N ASN A 28 3.28 -3.06 10.67
CA ASN A 28 2.77 -4.19 9.89
C ASN A 28 2.24 -5.34 10.77
N SER A 29 2.88 -5.60 11.91
CA SER A 29 2.47 -6.67 12.83
C SER A 29 1.23 -6.33 13.66
N ILE A 30 0.93 -5.04 13.85
CA ILE A 30 -0.19 -4.57 14.68
C ILE A 30 -1.31 -3.93 13.86
N VAL A 31 -1.16 -3.84 12.54
CA VAL A 31 -2.09 -3.12 11.66
C VAL A 31 -3.52 -3.66 11.74
N ASN A 32 -3.70 -4.96 11.92
CA ASN A 32 -5.03 -5.56 12.01
C ASN A 32 -5.80 -5.13 13.26
N ASP A 33 -5.11 -4.82 14.35
CA ASP A 33 -5.73 -4.42 15.62
C ASP A 33 -5.84 -2.89 15.76
N PHE A 34 -4.86 -2.15 15.21
CA PHE A 34 -4.71 -0.71 15.38
C PHE A 34 -4.88 0.09 14.08
N TRP A 35 -5.48 -0.48 13.03
CA TRP A 35 -5.66 0.21 11.75
C TRP A 35 -6.32 1.59 11.89
N ALA A 36 -7.25 1.75 12.84
CA ALA A 36 -7.95 3.01 13.07
C ALA A 36 -7.05 4.11 13.66
N GLU A 37 -6.03 3.73 14.42
CA GLU A 37 -5.05 4.69 14.96
C GLU A 37 -3.98 5.01 13.90
N ILE A 38 -3.56 3.98 13.15
CA ILE A 38 -2.56 4.11 12.08
C ILE A 38 -3.11 4.92 10.91
N SER A 39 -4.39 4.78 10.58
CA SER A 39 -5.04 5.57 9.52
C SER A 39 -5.00 7.07 9.79
N GLY A 40 -5.05 7.49 11.06
CA GLY A 40 -4.89 8.88 11.45
C GLY A 40 -3.48 9.44 11.23
N SER A 41 -2.52 8.61 10.84
CA SER A 41 -1.15 9.01 10.50
C SER A 41 -0.66 8.33 9.21
N VAL A 42 -1.58 7.90 8.35
CA VAL A 42 -1.25 7.24 7.07
C VAL A 42 -0.45 8.18 6.15
N ASP A 43 -0.72 9.48 6.21
CA ASP A 43 -0.01 10.50 5.43
C ASP A 43 1.52 10.40 5.61
N LYS A 44 1.98 10.07 6.83
CA LYS A 44 3.41 9.90 7.11
C LYS A 44 3.99 8.69 6.40
N ILE A 45 3.22 7.61 6.31
CA ILE A 45 3.61 6.38 5.62
C ILE A 45 3.67 6.63 4.11
N GLU A 46 2.74 7.42 3.57
CA GLU A 46 2.73 7.83 2.16
C GLU A 46 3.96 8.67 1.82
N VAL A 47 4.32 9.64 2.65
CA VAL A 47 5.55 10.43 2.48
C VAL A 47 6.80 9.55 2.46
N LEU A 48 6.85 8.50 3.29
CA LEU A 48 7.97 7.54 3.28
C LEU A 48 7.98 6.62 2.06
N TYR A 49 6.81 6.37 1.46
CA TYR A 49 6.72 5.63 0.21
C TYR A 49 7.16 6.47 -1.00
N GLU A 50 6.80 7.76 -1.01
CA GLU A 50 7.18 8.71 -2.06
C GLU A 50 8.69 9.03 -2.04
N ASP A 51 9.36 8.86 -0.90
CA ASP A 51 10.80 9.03 -0.79
C ASP A 51 11.58 7.90 -1.51
N GLU A 52 12.05 8.20 -2.72
CA GLU A 52 12.87 7.28 -3.52
C GLU A 52 14.23 6.96 -2.88
N THR A 53 14.71 7.78 -1.95
CA THR A 53 15.97 7.53 -1.23
C THR A 53 15.80 6.51 -0.11
N PHE A 54 14.55 6.28 0.32
CA PHE A 54 14.24 5.35 1.39
C PHE A 54 14.21 3.91 0.87
N ARG A 55 15.22 3.13 1.29
CA ARG A 55 15.40 1.75 0.83
C ARG A 55 14.19 0.84 1.10
N SER A 56 13.46 1.12 2.18
CA SER A 56 12.34 0.32 2.65
C SER A 56 10.98 0.93 2.27
N ARG A 57 10.94 1.76 1.22
CA ARG A 57 9.70 2.36 0.68
C ARG A 57 8.65 1.32 0.30
N ALA A 58 9.08 0.18 -0.24
CA ALA A 58 8.17 -0.92 -0.60
C ALA A 58 7.45 -1.48 0.64
N PHE A 59 8.11 -1.42 1.80
CA PHE A 59 7.51 -1.84 3.06
C PHE A 59 6.50 -0.82 3.57
N ALA A 60 6.77 0.49 3.39
CA ALA A 60 5.80 1.54 3.66
C ALA A 60 4.53 1.36 2.81
N ALA A 61 4.69 1.07 1.51
CA ALA A 61 3.57 0.73 0.64
C ALA A 61 2.75 -0.47 1.14
N LEU A 62 3.40 -1.56 1.58
CA LEU A 62 2.70 -2.71 2.12
C LEU A 62 1.86 -2.35 3.36
N VAL A 63 2.40 -1.55 4.28
CA VAL A 63 1.67 -1.10 5.47
C VAL A 63 0.50 -0.20 5.09
N ALA A 64 0.72 0.79 4.21
CA ALA A 64 -0.32 1.68 3.71
C ALA A 64 -1.45 0.87 3.06
N SER A 65 -1.12 -0.09 2.20
CA SER A 65 -2.09 -0.97 1.55
C SER A 65 -2.99 -1.70 2.56
N LYS A 66 -2.41 -2.26 3.62
CA LYS A 66 -3.18 -2.94 4.68
C LYS A 66 -4.08 -1.98 5.45
N VAL A 67 -3.64 -0.75 5.72
CA VAL A 67 -4.48 0.27 6.37
C VAL A 67 -5.67 0.63 5.48
N PHE A 68 -5.44 0.90 4.20
CA PHE A 68 -6.51 1.21 3.24
C PHE A 68 -7.48 0.04 3.03
N TYR A 69 -6.99 -1.20 3.10
CA TYR A 69 -7.85 -2.38 3.09
C TYR A 69 -8.86 -2.35 4.25
N HIS A 70 -8.40 -2.06 5.47
CA HIS A 70 -9.29 -1.95 6.64
C HIS A 70 -10.23 -0.73 6.57
N LEU A 71 -9.82 0.35 5.88
CA LEU A 71 -10.67 1.51 5.61
C LEU A 71 -11.74 1.24 4.53
N GLY A 72 -11.67 0.13 3.81
CA GLY A 72 -12.53 -0.18 2.67
C GLY A 72 -12.16 0.57 1.38
N ALA A 73 -11.04 1.29 1.38
CA ALA A 73 -10.49 2.00 0.22
C ALA A 73 -9.67 1.01 -0.63
N PHE A 74 -10.37 0.11 -1.33
CA PHE A 74 -9.74 -1.00 -2.04
C PHE A 74 -8.89 -0.57 -3.25
N GLU A 75 -9.21 0.54 -3.93
CA GLU A 75 -8.44 1.00 -5.09
C GLU A 75 -7.06 1.53 -4.65
N GLU A 76 -7.02 2.35 -3.60
CA GLU A 76 -5.80 2.84 -2.97
C GLU A 76 -5.00 1.68 -2.40
N SER A 77 -5.67 0.74 -1.71
CA SER A 77 -5.04 -0.47 -1.20
C SER A 77 -4.36 -1.27 -2.31
N LEU A 78 -5.03 -1.46 -3.45
CA LEU A 78 -4.47 -2.13 -4.63
C LEU A 78 -3.25 -1.39 -5.17
N ASN A 79 -3.33 -0.07 -5.35
CA ASN A 79 -2.23 0.74 -5.88
C ASN A 79 -0.97 0.61 -5.00
N TYR A 80 -1.13 0.69 -3.68
CA TYR A 80 -0.04 0.48 -2.74
C TYR A 80 0.46 -0.97 -2.72
N ALA A 81 -0.43 -1.96 -2.85
CA ALA A 81 -0.01 -3.37 -2.93
C ALA A 81 0.86 -3.62 -4.17
N LEU A 82 0.51 -3.03 -5.31
CA LEU A 82 1.32 -3.08 -6.53
C LEU A 82 2.67 -2.35 -6.34
N GLY A 83 2.68 -1.22 -5.62
CA GLY A 83 3.89 -0.48 -5.27
C GLY A 83 4.83 -1.21 -4.31
N ALA A 84 4.31 -2.13 -3.49
CA ALA A 84 5.11 -2.97 -2.61
C ALA A 84 5.91 -4.06 -3.37
N GLY A 85 5.53 -4.36 -4.61
CA GLY A 85 6.26 -5.29 -5.49
C GLY A 85 6.45 -6.66 -4.86
N GLU A 86 7.71 -7.05 -4.67
CA GLU A 86 8.08 -8.38 -4.14
C GLU A 86 7.66 -8.61 -2.67
N LEU A 87 7.35 -7.55 -1.92
CA LEU A 87 6.88 -7.67 -0.54
C LEU A 87 5.41 -8.08 -0.44
N PHE A 88 4.64 -7.90 -1.51
CA PHE A 88 3.27 -8.39 -1.59
C PHE A 88 3.27 -9.87 -1.95
N ASN A 89 3.10 -10.73 -0.96
CA ASN A 89 3.11 -12.17 -1.17
C ASN A 89 1.75 -12.68 -1.66
N VAL A 90 1.63 -12.93 -2.97
CA VAL A 90 0.42 -13.48 -3.60
C VAL A 90 0.11 -14.92 -3.20
N THR A 91 1.06 -15.64 -2.59
CA THR A 91 0.83 -17.03 -2.14
C THR A 91 0.35 -17.11 -0.70
N ASP A 92 0.19 -15.98 -0.02
CA ASP A 92 -0.29 -15.93 1.36
C ASP A 92 -1.82 -16.14 1.37
N GLU A 93 -2.30 -17.04 2.22
CA GLU A 93 -3.74 -17.38 2.36
C GLU A 93 -4.49 -16.40 3.29
N SER A 94 -3.97 -15.18 3.41
CA SER A 94 -4.61 -14.14 4.21
C SER A 94 -5.83 -13.56 3.48
N GLU A 95 -6.89 -13.25 4.22
CA GLU A 95 -8.11 -12.63 3.70
C GLU A 95 -7.82 -11.31 2.96
N TYR A 96 -6.82 -10.57 3.43
CA TYR A 96 -6.30 -9.38 2.78
C TYR A 96 -5.78 -9.69 1.37
N VAL A 97 -4.89 -10.67 1.22
CA VAL A 97 -4.29 -11.01 -0.08
C VAL A 97 -5.36 -11.54 -1.03
N GLU A 98 -6.26 -12.42 -0.58
CA GLU A 98 -7.35 -12.92 -1.41
C GLU A 98 -8.24 -11.79 -1.94
N THR A 99 -8.62 -10.86 -1.06
CA THR A 99 -9.46 -9.72 -1.43
C THR A 99 -8.75 -8.79 -2.41
N ILE A 100 -7.47 -8.48 -2.18
CA ILE A 100 -6.70 -7.60 -3.07
C ILE A 100 -6.49 -8.26 -4.44
N ILE A 101 -6.22 -9.57 -4.50
CA ILE A 101 -6.11 -10.30 -5.76
C ILE A 101 -7.45 -10.27 -6.51
N ALA A 102 -8.57 -10.54 -5.84
CA ALA A 102 -9.90 -10.48 -6.46
C ALA A 102 -10.18 -9.09 -7.02
N LYS A 103 -9.92 -8.04 -6.24
CA LYS A 103 -10.06 -6.64 -6.68
C LYS A 103 -9.14 -6.28 -7.82
N CYS A 104 -7.90 -6.78 -7.82
CA CYS A 104 -6.96 -6.58 -8.92
C CYS A 104 -7.47 -7.19 -10.22
N ILE A 105 -8.02 -8.41 -10.18
CA ILE A 105 -8.56 -9.11 -11.35
C ILE A 105 -9.80 -8.37 -11.89
N ASP A 106 -10.71 -7.96 -11.00
CA ASP A 106 -11.89 -7.18 -11.37
C ASP A 106 -11.50 -5.86 -12.03
N HIS A 107 -10.55 -5.13 -11.42
CA HIS A 107 -10.06 -3.85 -11.92
C HIS A 107 -9.36 -4.01 -13.28
N TYR A 108 -8.51 -5.03 -13.44
CA TYR A 108 -7.85 -5.31 -14.71
C TYR A 108 -8.83 -5.70 -15.81
N THR A 109 -9.85 -6.51 -15.50
CA THR A 109 -10.88 -6.90 -16.48
C THR A 109 -11.65 -5.69 -16.97
N LYS A 110 -12.03 -4.79 -16.05
CA LYS A 110 -12.70 -3.53 -16.39
C LYS A 110 -11.84 -2.66 -17.31
N LEU A 111 -10.56 -2.47 -16.96
CA LEU A 111 -9.60 -1.73 -17.79
C LEU A 111 -9.39 -2.36 -19.18
N ARG A 112 -9.39 -3.68 -19.27
CA ARG A 112 -9.24 -4.40 -20.55
C ARG A 112 -10.45 -4.18 -21.46
N VAL A 113 -11.65 -4.23 -20.91
CA VAL A 113 -12.88 -3.97 -21.67
C VAL A 113 -12.89 -2.52 -22.15
N GLU A 114 -12.63 -1.56 -21.26
CA GLU A 114 -12.59 -0.13 -21.60
C GLU A 114 -11.54 0.16 -22.69
N ASN A 115 -10.33 -0.39 -22.57
CA ASN A 115 -9.28 -0.23 -23.57
C ASN A 115 -9.59 -0.94 -24.90
N ALA A 116 -10.40 -2.01 -24.90
CA ALA A 116 -10.80 -2.70 -26.13
C ALA A 116 -11.96 -1.99 -26.85
N GLU A 117 -12.76 -1.20 -26.13
CA GLU A 117 -13.84 -0.37 -26.68
C GLU A 117 -13.34 0.99 -27.19
N LEU A 118 -12.12 1.40 -26.83
CA LEU A 118 -11.44 2.55 -27.42
C LEU A 118 -10.89 2.17 -28.82
N PRO A 119 -11.38 2.80 -29.91
CA PRO A 119 -10.78 2.59 -31.23
C PRO A 119 -9.34 3.11 -31.23
N GLU A 120 -8.42 2.35 -31.83
CA GLU A 120 -7.01 2.72 -32.09
C GLU A 120 -6.89 3.89 -33.08
N ASP A 121 -7.43 5.07 -32.76
CA ASP A 121 -7.25 6.27 -33.59
C ASP A 121 -6.57 7.37 -32.78
N GLN A 122 -5.22 7.31 -32.77
CA GLN A 122 -4.28 8.45 -32.82
C GLN A 122 -2.85 7.96 -32.58
N GLY A 123 -2.28 7.32 -33.60
CA GLY A 123 -0.92 6.80 -33.57
C GLY A 123 -0.13 6.93 -34.88
N GLU A 124 -0.60 7.71 -35.85
CA GLU A 124 0.17 8.00 -37.07
C GLU A 124 -0.06 9.44 -37.55
N GLU A 125 0.66 10.43 -36.99
CA GLU A 125 1.25 11.51 -37.79
C GLU A 125 2.16 12.39 -36.94
N LYS A 126 3.47 12.20 -37.10
CA LYS A 126 4.48 13.28 -37.17
C LYS A 126 5.79 12.65 -37.64
N ARG A 127 5.89 12.52 -38.96
CA ARG A 127 7.17 12.32 -39.65
C ARG A 127 7.57 13.61 -40.33
#